data_AF-A0A1U7DF37-F1
#
_entry.id   AF-A0A1U7DF37-F1
#
_cell.length_a   1.000
_cell.length_b   1.000
_cell.length_c   1.000
_cell.angle_alpha   90.00
_cell.angle_beta   90.00
_cell.angle_gamma   90.00
#
_symmetry.space_group_name_H-M   'P 1'
#
loop_
_entity.id
_entity.type
_entity.pdbx_description
1 polymer ?
#
loop_
_entity_poly.entity_id
_entity_poly.type
_entity_poly.pdbx_seq_one_letter_code
_entity_poly.pdbx_strand_id
1 'polypeptide(L)'
;MRAGSIAADVRLMSFRSLTVSALRELSPRTIVTPAIRNGFDAVEVARRLEAARYGGVLVVGVEPRLDSEVVARDVRDSCPSVRCTFYTYPAVGAEAVSGMSARGALHD
;
A
#
# COMPACT_ATOMS: atom_id res chain seq x y z
N MET A 1 30.39 -15.90 -4.84
CA MET A 1 29.15 -15.69 -4.05
C MET A 1 29.14 -14.24 -3.59
N ARG A 2 28.34 -13.37 -4.21
CA ARG A 2 28.24 -11.97 -3.77
C ARG A 2 27.24 -11.90 -2.62
N ALA A 3 27.65 -11.34 -1.49
CA ALA A 3 26.75 -10.82 -0.47
C ALA A 3 25.96 -9.66 -1.10
N GLY A 4 24.85 -10.01 -1.77
CA GLY A 4 23.93 -9.04 -2.32
C GLY A 4 23.18 -8.39 -1.17
N SER A 5 23.42 -7.10 -0.97
CA SER A 5 22.66 -6.24 -0.06
C SER A 5 21.19 -6.63 -0.09
N ILE A 6 20.69 -7.12 1.05
CA ILE A 6 19.28 -7.48 1.29
C ILE A 6 18.51 -6.20 1.62
N ALA A 7 18.79 -5.09 0.93
CA ALA A 7 17.89 -3.96 0.96
C ALA A 7 16.64 -4.45 0.22
N ALA A 8 15.64 -4.90 0.99
CA ALA A 8 14.30 -5.09 0.47
C ALA A 8 13.92 -3.75 -0.17
N ASP A 9 13.86 -3.70 -1.51
CA ASP A 9 13.46 -2.48 -2.22
C ASP A 9 11.95 -2.34 -2.04
N VAL A 10 11.59 -1.77 -0.89
CA VAL A 10 10.23 -1.47 -0.46
C VAL A 10 9.93 -0.05 -0.94
N ARG A 11 8.89 0.08 -1.77
CA ARG A 11 8.43 1.38 -2.26
C ARG A 11 7.02 1.65 -1.79
N LEU A 12 6.85 2.80 -1.12
CA LEU A 12 5.53 3.36 -0.89
C LEU A 12 5.06 4.00 -2.21
N MET A 13 4.02 3.45 -2.82
CA MET A 13 3.47 3.94 -4.08
C MET A 13 1.98 4.18 -3.96
N SER A 14 1.54 5.34 -4.46
CA SER A 14 0.12 5.60 -4.64
C SER A 14 -0.43 4.76 -5.80
N PHE A 15 -1.72 4.45 -5.78
CA PHE A 15 -2.39 3.76 -6.88
C PHE A 15 -2.15 4.41 -8.25
N ARG A 16 -2.15 5.75 -8.32
CA ARG A 16 -1.93 6.49 -9.59
C ARG A 16 -0.50 6.33 -10.10
N SER A 17 0.46 6.06 -9.21
CA SER A 17 1.87 5.86 -9.56
C SER A 17 2.18 4.42 -9.99
N LEU A 18 1.25 3.47 -9.79
CA LEU A 18 1.39 2.07 -10.19
C LEU A 18 1.11 1.90 -11.69
N THR A 19 2.04 2.40 -12.50
CA THR A 19 2.06 2.21 -13.95
C THR A 19 3.09 1.15 -14.34
N VAL A 20 2.88 0.50 -15.49
CA VAL A 20 3.84 -0.49 -16.03
C VAL A 20 5.23 0.12 -16.18
N SER A 21 5.33 1.38 -16.63
CA SER A 21 6.61 2.09 -16.80
C SER A 21 7.33 2.26 -15.46
N ALA A 22 6.63 2.74 -14.43
CA ALA A 22 7.21 2.92 -13.10
C ALA A 22 7.65 1.58 -12.48
N LEU A 23 6.87 0.51 -12.67
CA LEU A 23 7.21 -0.83 -12.18
C LEU A 23 8.46 -1.39 -12.86
N ARG A 24 8.64 -1.14 -14.17
CA ARG A 24 9.82 -1.58 -14.91
C ARG A 24 11.06 -0.78 -14.54
N GLU A 25 10.93 0.54 -14.44
CA GLU A 25 12.03 1.43 -14.10
C GLU A 25 12.54 1.18 -12.67
N LEU A 26 11.63 1.09 -11.71
CA LEU A 26 11.99 0.94 -10.30
C LEU A 26 12.23 -0.53 -9.91
N SER A 27 11.63 -1.48 -10.63
CA SER A 27 11.71 -2.92 -10.33
C SER A 27 11.53 -3.28 -8.84
N PRO A 28 10.52 -2.72 -8.14
CA PRO A 28 10.41 -2.87 -6.69
C PRO A 28 10.09 -4.31 -6.32
N ARG A 29 10.74 -4.84 -5.28
CA ARG A 29 10.40 -6.18 -4.78
C ARG A 29 9.14 -6.18 -3.92
N THR A 30 8.88 -5.07 -3.25
CA THR A 30 7.69 -4.87 -2.42
C THR A 30 7.08 -3.50 -2.68
N ILE A 31 5.78 -3.47 -2.89
CA ILE A 31 5.00 -2.26 -3.05
C ILE A 31 4.11 -2.12 -1.84
N VAL A 32 4.25 -1.02 -1.10
CA VAL A 32 3.32 -0.66 -0.04
C VAL A 32 2.38 0.39 -0.60
N THR A 33 1.07 0.19 -0.47
CA THR A 33 0.08 1.16 -0.91
C THR A 33 -0.97 1.37 0.19
N PRO A 34 -1.21 2.62 0.62
CA PRO A 34 -2.25 2.92 1.58
C PRO A 34 -3.63 2.91 0.90
N ALA A 35 -4.56 2.11 1.42
CA ALA A 35 -5.99 2.17 1.14
C ALA A 35 -6.67 3.28 1.95
N ILE A 36 -6.01 4.44 2.04
CA ILE A 36 -6.49 5.60 2.79
C ILE A 36 -7.29 6.45 1.78
N ARG A 37 -8.63 6.46 1.92
CA ARG A 37 -9.67 7.23 1.20
C ARG A 37 -10.50 6.51 0.12
N ASN A 38 -11.73 7.04 -0.06
CA ASN A 38 -12.68 6.70 -1.12
C ASN A 38 -11.99 6.71 -2.50
N GLY A 39 -12.04 5.56 -3.20
CA GLY A 39 -11.52 5.40 -4.55
C GLY A 39 -10.29 4.50 -4.67
N PHE A 40 -9.79 3.94 -3.58
CA PHE A 40 -8.83 2.83 -3.66
C PHE A 40 -9.58 1.50 -3.88
N ASP A 41 -9.24 0.81 -4.97
CA ASP A 41 -9.74 -0.53 -5.27
C ASP A 41 -8.55 -1.51 -5.34
N ALA A 42 -8.45 -2.38 -4.35
CA ALA A 42 -7.37 -3.36 -4.26
C ALA A 42 -7.39 -4.36 -5.43
N VAL A 43 -8.57 -4.69 -5.94
CA VAL A 43 -8.74 -5.60 -7.08
C VAL A 43 -8.25 -4.91 -8.35
N GLU A 44 -8.56 -3.63 -8.54
CA GLU A 44 -8.03 -2.89 -9.68
C GLU A 44 -6.50 -2.76 -9.63
N VAL A 45 -5.94 -2.50 -8.44
CA VAL A 45 -4.48 -2.50 -8.25
C VAL A 45 -3.89 -3.85 -8.64
N ALA A 46 -4.45 -4.95 -8.14
CA ALA A 46 -3.97 -6.30 -8.43
C ALA A 46 -4.04 -6.61 -9.93
N ARG A 47 -5.13 -6.26 -10.62
CA ARG A 47 -5.26 -6.43 -12.08
C ARG A 47 -4.17 -5.70 -12.85
N ARG A 48 -3.82 -4.49 -12.43
CA ARG A 48 -2.73 -3.73 -13.06
C ARG A 48 -1.37 -4.39 -12.84
N LEU A 49 -1.11 -4.91 -11.64
CA LEU A 49 0.12 -5.64 -11.34
C LEU A 49 0.23 -6.95 -12.13
N GLU A 50 -0.88 -7.68 -12.26
CA GLU A 50 -0.96 -8.90 -13.06
C GLU A 50 -0.71 -8.61 -14.55
N ALA A 51 -1.35 -7.57 -15.10
CA ALA A 51 -1.11 -7.11 -16.47
C ALA A 51 0.36 -6.68 -16.69
N ALA A 52 1.01 -6.15 -15.66
CA ALA A 52 2.43 -5.81 -15.67
C ALA A 52 3.36 -7.01 -15.49
N ARG A 53 2.83 -8.22 -15.23
CA ARG A 53 3.58 -9.43 -14.83
C ARG A 53 4.47 -9.19 -13.60
N TYR A 54 3.97 -8.40 -12.65
CA TYR A 54 4.67 -8.10 -11.42
C TYR A 54 4.86 -9.36 -10.57
N GLY A 55 6.11 -9.73 -10.28
CA GLY A 55 6.44 -10.93 -9.49
C GLY A 55 6.76 -10.65 -8.01
N GLY A 56 6.60 -9.41 -7.55
CA GLY A 56 6.89 -9.02 -6.17
C GLY A 56 5.70 -9.17 -5.23
N VAL A 57 5.76 -8.46 -4.10
CA VAL A 57 4.70 -8.48 -3.06
C VAL A 57 3.99 -7.14 -3.01
N LEU A 58 2.66 -7.17 -3.07
CA LEU A 58 1.81 -6.02 -2.79
C LEU A 58 1.40 -6.05 -1.32
N VAL A 59 1.63 -4.95 -0.62
CA VAL A 59 1.24 -4.72 0.76
C VAL A 59 0.22 -3.58 0.79
N VAL A 60 -1.01 -3.88 1.16
CA VAL A 60 -2.09 -2.91 1.23
C VAL A 60 -2.34 -2.52 2.67
N GLY A 61 -2.20 -1.24 2.95
CA GLY A 61 -2.49 -0.68 4.25
C GLY A 61 -3.96 -0.30 4.38
N VAL A 62 -4.73 -0.96 5.24
CA VAL A 62 -6.17 -0.76 5.35
C VAL A 62 -6.57 -0.06 6.64
N GLU A 63 -7.63 0.75 6.58
CA GLU A 63 -8.28 1.30 7.76
C GLU A 63 -9.04 0.18 8.50
N PRO A 64 -9.12 0.22 9.84
CA PRO A 64 -9.73 -0.85 10.64
C PRO A 64 -11.24 -1.06 10.42
N ARG A 65 -11.89 -0.22 9.62
CA ARG A 65 -13.30 -0.39 9.23
C ARG A 65 -13.48 -1.21 7.96
N LEU A 66 -12.41 -1.50 7.22
CA LEU A 66 -12.44 -2.31 6.02
C LEU A 66 -12.30 -3.79 6.40
N ASP A 67 -13.19 -4.64 5.88
CA ASP A 67 -13.04 -6.09 6.02
C ASP A 67 -11.92 -6.57 5.10
N SER A 68 -10.71 -6.63 5.66
CA SER A 68 -9.51 -7.01 4.94
C SER A 68 -9.54 -8.45 4.39
N GLU A 69 -10.32 -9.33 5.01
CA GLU A 69 -10.43 -10.73 4.57
C GLU A 69 -11.26 -10.84 3.29
N VAL A 70 -12.37 -10.11 3.22
CA VAL A 70 -13.21 -10.02 2.01
C VAL A 70 -12.39 -9.47 0.86
N VAL A 71 -11.68 -8.35 1.06
CA VAL A 71 -10.86 -7.74 0.00
C VAL A 71 -9.70 -8.64 -0.42
N ALA A 72 -9.09 -9.36 0.53
CA ALA A 72 -8.04 -10.33 0.23
C ALA A 72 -8.55 -11.50 -0.61
N ARG A 73 -9.78 -11.96 -0.34
CA ARG A 73 -10.44 -12.98 -1.14
C ARG A 73 -10.72 -12.48 -2.55
N ASP A 74 -11.31 -11.29 -2.70
CA ASP A 74 -11.64 -10.74 -4.02
C ASP A 74 -10.41 -10.54 -4.90
N VAL A 75 -9.29 -10.09 -4.30
CA VAL A 75 -7.99 -9.98 -5.00
C VAL A 75 -7.49 -11.35 -5.44
N ARG A 76 -7.57 -12.37 -4.57
CA ARG A 76 -7.11 -13.73 -4.89
C ARG A 76 -7.94 -14.39 -5.98
N ASP A 77 -9.25 -14.20 -5.93
CA ASP A 77 -10.20 -14.75 -6.90
C ASP A 77 -10.04 -14.07 -8.27
N SER A 78 -9.70 -12.77 -8.29
CA SER A 78 -9.50 -12.01 -9.53
C SER A 78 -8.09 -12.14 -10.12
N CYS A 79 -7.06 -12.20 -9.28
CA CYS A 79 -5.65 -12.07 -9.66
C CYS A 79 -4.77 -13.06 -8.87
N PRO A 80 -4.88 -14.37 -9.14
CA PRO A 80 -4.21 -15.41 -8.35
C PRO A 80 -2.69 -15.38 -8.44
N SER A 81 -2.12 -14.71 -9.45
CA SER A 81 -0.67 -14.56 -9.60
C SER A 81 -0.07 -13.48 -8.68
N VAL A 82 -0.90 -12.57 -8.14
CA VAL A 82 -0.46 -11.44 -7.33
C VAL A 82 -0.36 -11.85 -5.86
N ARG A 83 0.83 -11.71 -5.29
CA ARG A 83 1.04 -11.91 -3.84
C ARG A 83 0.62 -10.65 -3.09
N CYS A 84 -0.57 -10.66 -2.50
CA CYS A 84 -1.13 -9.54 -1.76
C CYS A 84 -1.19 -9.83 -0.25
N THR A 85 -0.77 -8.89 0.58
CA THR A 85 -0.90 -8.92 2.05
C THR A 85 -1.56 -7.64 2.53
N PHE A 86 -2.48 -7.74 3.48
CA PHE A 86 -3.18 -6.60 4.05
C PHE A 86 -2.66 -6.33 5.46
N TYR A 87 -2.41 -5.07 5.78
CA TYR A 87 -2.03 -4.62 7.12
C TYR A 87 -3.01 -3.56 7.59
N THR A 88 -3.69 -3.86 8.68
CA THR A 88 -4.55 -2.89 9.34
C THR A 88 -3.71 -1.98 10.22
N TYR A 89 -3.70 -0.68 9.92
CA TYR A 89 -3.07 0.27 10.83
C TYR A 89 -3.98 0.48 12.03
N PRO A 90 -3.44 0.63 13.27
CA PRO A 90 -4.27 1.06 14.38
C PRO A 90 -4.95 2.37 13.99
N ALA A 91 -6.25 2.49 14.26
CA ALA A 91 -6.92 3.78 14.18
C ALA A 91 -6.23 4.69 15.19
N VAL A 92 -5.21 5.44 14.74
CA VAL A 92 -4.87 6.70 15.37
C VAL A 92 -6.11 7.54 15.16
N GLY A 93 -6.96 7.60 16.19
CA GLY A 93 -8.21 8.33 16.13
C GLY A 93 -7.93 9.70 15.53
N ALA A 94 -8.81 10.17 14.65
CA ALA A 94 -8.72 11.51 14.07
C ALA A 94 -8.57 12.61 15.16
N GLU A 95 -8.89 12.29 16.42
CA GLU A 95 -8.61 13.11 17.60
C GLU A 95 -7.11 13.33 17.89
N ALA A 96 -6.23 12.38 17.59
CA ALA A 96 -4.79 12.49 17.88
C ALA A 96 -4.08 13.54 17.01
N VAL A 97 -4.65 13.88 15.84
CA VAL A 97 -4.07 14.89 14.93
C VAL A 97 -4.67 16.27 15.15
N SER A 98 -5.85 16.36 15.77
CA SER A 98 -6.51 17.64 16.07
C SER A 98 -5.97 18.31 17.33
N GLY A 99 -5.18 17.60 18.16
CA GLY A 99 -4.54 18.13 19.37
C GLY A 99 -3.15 18.76 19.16
N MET A 100 -2.57 18.69 17.95
CA MET A 100 -1.22 19.21 17.68
C MET A 100 -1.20 20.61 17.02
N SER A 101 -2.33 21.32 17.06
CA SER A 101 -2.46 22.68 16.51
C SER A 101 -3.05 23.67 17.52
N ALA A 102 -2.41 23.87 18.68
CA ALA A 102 -2.67 25.04 19.55
C ALA A 102 -1.61 25.24 20.68
N ARG A 103 -0.32 25.04 20.44
CA ARG A 103 0.73 25.54 21.38
C ARG A 103 1.84 26.22 20.61
N GLY A 104 1.54 27.46 20.22
CA GLY A 104 2.48 28.35 19.56
C GLY A 104 1.86 29.72 19.26
N ALA A 105 0.99 30.20 20.14
CA ALA A 105 0.58 31.59 20.14
C ALA A 105 0.44 32.03 21.60
N LEU A 106 1.23 33.05 21.95
CA LEU A 106 1.17 33.98 23.09
C LEU A 106 2.23 33.87 24.19
N HIS A 107 2.91 35.02 24.37
CA HIS A 107 3.80 35.53 25.43
C HIS A 107 5.24 34.98 25.42
N ASP A 108 6.28 35.79 25.22
CA ASP A 108 6.54 37.17 25.69
C ASP A 108 7.10 38.09 24.58
#